data_AF-A0A7W5KZF8-F1
#
_entry.id   AF-A0A7W5KZF8-F1
#
_cell.length_a   1.000
_cell.length_b   1.000
_cell.length_c   1.000
_cell.angle_alpha   90.00
_cell.angle_beta   90.00
_cell.angle_gamma   90.00
#
_symmetry.space_group_name_H-M   'P 1'
#
loop_
_entity.id
_entity.type
_entity.pdbx_description
1 polymer ?
#
loop_
_entity_poly.entity_id
_entity_poly.type
_entity_poly.pdbx_seq_one_letter_code
_entity_poly.pdbx_strand_id
1 'polypeptide(L)'
;MLYYLQCTNPDNGLVRDKTQAGAPASIAAIGMALATIPVIVERGVVIREFAAKIARRRLEFLMSCHQGPEPDASGYKGFFYHFLDIETGRRVWQCELSTIDSAFLFAGALTVAAYFDADTEDEAKVRALAKSLYERVDWNWARDHGATLTHGWRPESGFIPYRWRGYDEGLLLYILGLGSPSHPLPPESFTAYTESYEWRNIFGRELLYSGPLFTHQLSHMWIDFREIRDKFMRGHDSDYFQNSRHATFVQQGYAIRNPLNFKGYGEHCWGFTASDGPGWIKRNIDGVDREFFDYVARGAPYGPDDGTVSPWVVVASLPFAPEIVIPTVRNFARMKLGMTRLYGFRPSFNQTYTTGDNNDGWWVSPYHFGIDQGPVVLMIENYRTGLLWNIMRRCEPVVVGLRRAGFSGGWL
;
A
#
# COMPACT_ATOMS: atom_id res chain seq x y z
N MET A 1 6.28 3.66 12.54
CA MET A 1 6.57 5.10 12.76
C MET A 1 8.06 5.39 12.64
N LEU A 2 8.95 4.81 13.46
CA LEU A 2 10.38 5.16 13.44
C LEU A 2 11.10 4.79 12.14
N TYR A 3 10.59 3.83 11.36
CA TYR A 3 11.09 3.54 10.01
C TYR A 3 11.20 4.82 9.18
N TYR A 4 10.14 5.63 9.12
CA TYR A 4 10.13 6.87 8.33
C TYR A 4 10.94 8.02 8.93
N LEU A 5 11.48 7.86 10.15
CA LEU A 5 12.44 8.80 10.73
C LEU A 5 13.88 8.34 10.48
N GLN A 6 14.16 7.04 10.55
CA GLN A 6 15.51 6.46 10.48
C GLN A 6 15.94 6.09 9.05
N CYS A 7 14.99 5.70 8.20
CA CYS A 7 15.23 5.31 6.81
C CYS A 7 14.99 6.46 5.83
N THR A 8 14.90 7.68 6.33
CA THR A 8 14.74 8.91 5.54
C THR A 8 16.08 9.61 5.40
N ASN A 9 16.40 10.09 4.20
CA ASN A 9 17.50 11.01 4.00
C ASN A 9 17.10 12.39 4.59
N PRO A 10 17.82 12.92 5.58
CA PRO A 10 17.45 14.16 6.26
C PRO A 10 17.55 15.41 5.37
N ASP A 11 18.35 15.37 4.31
CA ASP A 11 18.61 16.54 3.45
C ASP A 11 17.49 16.77 2.44
N ASN A 12 16.90 15.69 1.92
CA ASN A 12 15.89 15.74 0.86
C ASN A 12 14.53 15.10 1.24
N GLY A 13 14.46 14.34 2.32
CA GLY A 13 13.25 13.68 2.79
C GLY A 13 12.88 12.39 2.05
N LEU A 14 13.67 11.91 1.09
CA LEU A 14 13.44 10.62 0.42
C LEU A 14 13.56 9.46 1.39
N VAL A 15 12.77 8.39 1.18
CA VAL A 15 12.63 7.26 2.10
C VAL A 15 13.10 5.98 1.44
N ARG A 16 14.05 5.27 2.07
CA ARG A 16 14.55 3.97 1.58
C ARG A 16 13.39 2.99 1.42
N ASP A 17 13.45 2.23 0.34
CA ASP A 17 12.56 1.10 0.07
C ASP A 17 12.61 0.07 1.19
N LYS A 18 13.81 -0.28 1.64
CA LYS A 18 14.04 -1.24 2.70
C LYS A 18 15.30 -0.95 3.51
N THR A 19 15.45 -1.65 4.63
CA THR A 19 16.63 -1.51 5.53
C THR A 19 17.91 -2.14 4.99
N GLN A 20 17.91 -2.71 3.79
CA GLN A 20 19.13 -3.23 3.17
C GLN A 20 20.10 -2.07 2.87
N ALA A 21 21.38 -2.26 3.16
CA ALA A 21 22.40 -1.26 2.82
C ALA A 21 22.43 -1.01 1.31
N GLY A 22 22.47 0.26 0.91
CA GLY A 22 22.43 0.67 -0.50
C GLY A 22 21.04 0.56 -1.16
N ALA A 23 19.97 0.27 -0.40
CA ALA A 23 18.62 0.30 -0.96
C ALA A 23 18.26 1.72 -1.44
N PRO A 24 17.63 1.85 -2.63
CA PRO A 24 17.19 3.13 -3.15
C PRO A 24 15.98 3.65 -2.37
N ALA A 25 15.56 4.88 -2.67
CA ALA A 25 14.29 5.39 -2.22
C ALA A 25 13.12 4.78 -3.02
N SER A 26 11.99 4.53 -2.37
CA SER A 26 10.74 4.10 -3.00
C SER A 26 9.70 5.22 -2.95
N ILE A 27 9.05 5.50 -4.08
CA ILE A 27 7.99 6.52 -4.18
C ILE A 27 6.80 6.17 -3.29
N ALA A 28 6.40 4.90 -3.25
CA ALA A 28 5.34 4.44 -2.36
C ALA A 28 5.71 4.68 -0.89
N ALA A 29 6.95 4.35 -0.48
CA ALA A 29 7.40 4.56 0.89
C ALA A 29 7.41 6.05 1.29
N ILE A 30 7.73 6.95 0.36
CA ILE A 30 7.65 8.40 0.57
C ILE A 30 6.20 8.84 0.78
N GLY A 31 5.26 8.31 -0.01
CA GLY A 31 3.82 8.52 0.17
C GLY A 31 3.32 8.06 1.54
N MET A 32 3.68 6.84 1.94
CA MET A 32 3.35 6.33 3.28
C MET A 32 3.94 7.22 4.38
N ALA A 33 5.19 7.66 4.23
CA ALA A 33 5.83 8.54 5.20
C ALA A 33 5.07 9.85 5.39
N LEU A 34 4.64 10.51 4.29
CA LEU A 34 3.78 11.69 4.34
C LEU A 34 2.45 11.37 5.03
N ALA A 35 1.79 10.29 4.66
CA ALA A 35 0.51 9.89 5.23
C ALA A 35 0.58 9.60 6.75
N THR A 36 1.73 9.19 7.27
CA THR A 36 1.92 8.97 8.71
C THR A 36 2.19 10.24 9.52
N ILE A 37 2.42 11.39 8.88
CA ILE A 37 2.76 12.65 9.58
C ILE A 37 1.66 13.07 10.58
N PRO A 38 0.36 13.06 10.23
CA PRO A 38 -0.70 13.35 11.21
C PRO A 38 -0.61 12.43 12.43
N VAL A 39 -0.33 11.14 12.22
CA VAL A 39 -0.26 10.14 13.30
C VAL A 39 0.88 10.48 14.28
N ILE A 40 2.07 10.83 13.79
CA ILE A 40 3.20 11.16 14.69
C ILE A 40 2.97 12.47 15.47
N VAL A 41 2.17 13.40 14.93
CA VAL A 41 1.78 14.63 15.64
C VAL A 41 0.74 14.33 16.71
N GLU A 42 -0.37 13.68 16.34
CA GLU A 42 -1.46 13.34 17.27
C GLU A 42 -1.05 12.34 18.36
N ARG A 43 0.04 11.59 18.14
CA ARG A 43 0.64 10.70 19.14
C ARG A 43 1.78 11.34 19.93
N GLY A 44 2.03 12.65 19.76
CA GLY A 44 3.02 13.40 20.53
C GLY A 44 4.47 12.98 20.28
N VAL A 45 4.75 12.31 19.15
CA VAL A 45 6.10 11.89 18.78
C VAL A 45 6.90 13.08 18.24
N VAL A 46 6.23 13.96 17.48
CA VAL A 46 6.81 15.17 16.90
C VAL A 46 5.80 16.32 17.05
N ILE A 47 6.28 17.51 17.44
CA ILE A 47 5.41 18.70 17.51
C ILE A 47 4.97 19.15 16.10
N ARG A 48 3.75 19.67 15.98
CA ARG A 48 3.12 20.04 14.70
C ARG A 48 3.99 20.96 13.83
N GLU A 49 4.60 21.97 14.44
CA GLU A 49 5.47 22.94 13.75
C GLU A 49 6.68 22.26 13.07
N PHE A 50 7.31 21.30 13.76
CA PHE A 50 8.43 20.55 13.19
C PHE A 50 7.96 19.54 12.13
N ALA A 51 6.80 18.93 12.34
CA ALA A 51 6.19 18.03 11.37
C ALA A 51 5.84 18.74 10.05
N ALA A 52 5.36 19.99 10.10
CA ALA A 52 5.11 20.81 8.92
C ALA A 52 6.40 21.06 8.12
N LYS A 53 7.52 21.34 8.80
CA LYS A 53 8.85 21.51 8.17
C LYS A 53 9.35 20.22 7.51
N ILE A 54 9.15 19.06 8.15
CA ILE A 54 9.47 17.74 7.57
C ILE A 54 8.66 17.51 6.29
N ALA A 55 7.34 17.74 6.33
CA ALA A 55 6.47 17.59 5.17
C ALA A 55 6.89 18.53 4.04
N ARG A 56 7.13 19.81 4.36
CA ARG A 56 7.54 20.84 3.41
C ARG A 56 8.85 20.46 2.71
N ARG A 57 9.90 20.12 3.45
CA ARG A 57 11.21 19.75 2.88
C ARG A 57 11.08 18.65 1.83
N ARG A 58 10.32 17.59 2.16
CA ARG A 58 10.09 16.46 1.27
C ARG A 58 9.33 16.88 0.00
N LEU A 59 8.27 17.68 0.15
CA LEU A 59 7.47 18.16 -0.99
C LEU A 59 8.25 19.14 -1.88
N GLU A 60 9.06 20.02 -1.29
CA GLU A 60 9.96 20.94 -2.03
C GLU A 60 10.94 20.15 -2.89
N PHE A 61 11.58 19.13 -2.31
CA PHE A 61 12.50 18.28 -3.07
C PHE A 61 11.81 17.57 -4.23
N LEU A 62 10.66 16.92 -3.99
CA LEU A 62 9.87 16.25 -5.02
C LEU A 62 9.40 17.20 -6.13
N MET A 63 9.10 18.45 -5.80
CA MET A 63 8.76 19.46 -6.80
C MET A 63 9.97 19.93 -7.61
N SER A 64 11.16 19.93 -7.02
CA SER A 64 12.42 20.28 -7.69
C SER A 64 13.00 19.16 -8.57
N CYS A 65 12.58 17.92 -8.34
CA CYS A 65 12.99 16.75 -9.11
C CYS A 65 12.75 16.93 -10.62
N HIS A 66 13.71 16.48 -11.43
CA HIS A 66 13.62 16.59 -12.89
C HIS A 66 12.49 15.72 -13.44
N GLN A 67 11.71 16.27 -14.36
CA GLN A 67 10.62 15.58 -15.05
C GLN A 67 10.87 15.62 -16.56
N GLY A 68 10.96 14.46 -17.20
CA GLY A 68 11.26 14.37 -18.62
C GLY A 68 11.30 12.92 -19.13
N PRO A 69 11.33 12.74 -20.47
CA PRO A 69 11.33 11.42 -21.09
C PRO A 69 12.69 10.71 -21.01
N GLU A 70 13.74 11.40 -20.58
CA GLU A 70 15.10 10.86 -20.49
C GLU A 70 15.26 9.77 -19.43
N PRO A 71 16.21 8.82 -19.63
CA PRO A 71 16.38 7.68 -18.75
C PRO A 71 16.73 7.98 -17.29
N ASP A 72 17.30 9.15 -16.96
CA ASP A 72 17.75 9.49 -15.61
C ASP A 72 16.87 10.53 -14.89
N ALA A 73 15.73 10.92 -15.48
CA ALA A 73 14.73 11.77 -14.83
C ALA A 73 14.20 11.16 -13.53
N SER A 74 13.64 11.97 -12.63
CA SER A 74 12.92 11.46 -11.45
C SER A 74 11.51 10.98 -11.80
N GLY A 75 11.00 11.37 -12.95
CA GLY A 75 9.69 10.98 -13.43
C GLY A 75 9.31 11.66 -14.74
N TYR A 76 8.09 11.45 -15.19
CA TYR A 76 7.60 12.00 -16.45
C TYR A 76 6.09 12.24 -16.35
N LYS A 77 5.60 13.29 -17.01
CA LYS A 77 4.16 13.64 -17.03
C LYS A 77 3.52 13.79 -15.63
N GLY A 78 4.34 14.21 -14.66
CA GLY A 78 3.96 14.42 -13.27
C GLY A 78 4.04 13.17 -12.39
N PHE A 79 4.11 11.97 -12.97
CA PHE A 79 4.34 10.71 -12.27
C PHE A 79 5.83 10.51 -11.95
N PHE A 80 6.14 9.54 -11.08
CA PHE A 80 7.50 9.21 -10.67
C PHE A 80 7.89 7.77 -10.98
N TYR A 81 9.20 7.54 -11.13
CA TYR A 81 9.78 6.19 -11.20
C TYR A 81 9.69 5.49 -9.86
N HIS A 82 9.39 4.19 -9.88
CA HIS A 82 9.23 3.34 -8.69
C HIS A 82 10.35 3.57 -7.67
N PHE A 83 11.59 3.53 -8.15
CA PHE A 83 12.79 3.71 -7.35
C PHE A 83 13.64 4.88 -7.83
N LEU A 84 14.06 5.69 -6.86
CA LEU A 84 14.98 6.80 -7.05
C LEU A 84 16.25 6.59 -6.22
N ASP A 85 17.38 7.07 -6.71
CA ASP A 85 18.59 7.22 -5.91
C ASP A 85 18.29 8.13 -4.72
N ILE A 86 18.68 7.68 -3.52
CA ILE A 86 18.27 8.34 -2.28
C ILE A 86 18.97 9.69 -2.05
N GLU A 87 20.11 9.94 -2.70
CA GLU A 87 20.83 11.21 -2.56
C GLU A 87 20.38 12.21 -3.63
N THR A 88 20.27 11.76 -4.87
CA THR A 88 20.08 12.63 -6.04
C THR A 88 18.64 12.71 -6.53
N GLY A 89 17.79 11.74 -6.17
CA GLY A 89 16.42 11.64 -6.68
C GLY A 89 16.31 11.22 -8.15
N ARG A 90 17.39 10.74 -8.78
CA ARG A 90 17.37 10.23 -10.17
C ARG A 90 16.86 8.80 -10.23
N ARG A 91 16.23 8.39 -11.32
CA ARG A 91 15.79 6.99 -11.52
C ARG A 91 16.95 6.02 -11.39
N VAL A 92 16.72 4.88 -10.73
CA VAL A 92 17.68 3.78 -10.61
C VAL A 92 17.11 2.47 -11.14
N TRP A 93 17.99 1.49 -11.36
CA TRP A 93 17.67 0.13 -11.77
C TRP A 93 16.81 0.01 -13.04
N GLN A 94 16.81 1.06 -13.87
CA GLN A 94 15.94 1.18 -15.03
C GLN A 94 14.47 0.85 -14.70
N CYS A 95 14.02 1.12 -13.47
CA CYS A 95 12.67 0.77 -13.03
C CYS A 95 11.61 1.52 -13.85
N GLU A 96 10.39 1.03 -13.84
CA GLU A 96 9.27 1.71 -14.48
C GLU A 96 8.87 2.99 -13.74
N LEU A 97 8.35 3.95 -14.50
CA LEU A 97 7.44 4.94 -13.99
C LEU A 97 6.19 4.22 -13.51
N SER A 98 5.90 4.29 -12.21
CA SER A 98 4.88 3.48 -11.57
C SER A 98 3.64 4.33 -11.27
N THR A 99 2.52 3.98 -11.89
CA THR A 99 1.26 4.73 -11.72
C THR A 99 0.68 4.55 -10.32
N ILE A 100 0.78 3.35 -9.76
CA ILE A 100 0.26 3.04 -8.41
C ILE A 100 1.12 3.64 -7.30
N ASP A 101 2.46 3.57 -7.40
CA ASP A 101 3.32 4.15 -6.37
C ASP A 101 3.22 5.67 -6.35
N SER A 102 3.11 6.28 -7.54
CA SER A 102 2.81 7.70 -7.66
C SER A 102 1.47 8.04 -7.02
N ALA A 103 0.42 7.22 -7.19
CA ALA A 103 -0.86 7.44 -6.51
C ALA A 103 -0.73 7.40 -4.98
N PHE A 104 0.07 6.48 -4.42
CA PHE A 104 0.36 6.47 -2.98
C PHE A 104 1.13 7.71 -2.53
N LEU A 105 2.07 8.20 -3.34
CA LEU A 105 2.76 9.47 -3.08
C LEU A 105 1.76 10.63 -3.02
N PHE A 106 0.87 10.75 -4.01
CA PHE A 106 -0.10 11.83 -4.05
C PHE A 106 -1.11 11.74 -2.93
N ALA A 107 -1.58 10.54 -2.56
CA ALA A 107 -2.44 10.34 -1.41
C ALA A 107 -1.78 10.81 -0.10
N GLY A 108 -0.48 10.52 0.08
CA GLY A 108 0.32 11.04 1.20
C GLY A 108 0.45 12.56 1.18
N ALA A 109 0.73 13.16 0.02
CA ALA A 109 0.82 14.61 -0.13
C ALA A 109 -0.53 15.30 0.17
N LEU A 110 -1.64 14.76 -0.35
CA LEU A 110 -2.99 15.26 -0.09
C LEU A 110 -3.39 15.09 1.38
N THR A 111 -2.94 14.02 2.05
CA THR A 111 -3.13 13.83 3.49
C THR A 111 -2.54 14.99 4.28
N VAL A 112 -1.27 15.33 4.04
CA VAL A 112 -0.61 16.41 4.80
C VAL A 112 -1.21 17.77 4.44
N ALA A 113 -1.62 17.99 3.19
CA ALA A 113 -2.32 19.20 2.79
C ALA A 113 -3.66 19.38 3.53
N ALA A 114 -4.41 18.28 3.72
CA ALA A 114 -5.69 18.30 4.42
C ALA A 114 -5.55 18.34 5.96
N TYR A 115 -4.38 17.99 6.50
CA TYR A 115 -4.11 18.02 7.94
C TYR A 115 -3.51 19.34 8.42
N PHE A 116 -2.62 19.94 7.64
CA PHE A 116 -1.96 21.21 7.94
C PHE A 116 -2.82 22.39 7.45
N ASP A 117 -3.76 22.81 8.28
CA ASP A 117 -4.79 23.82 8.03
C ASP A 117 -4.59 25.16 8.77
N ALA A 118 -3.51 25.33 9.53
CA ALA A 118 -3.23 26.58 10.23
C ALA A 118 -2.72 27.68 9.27
N ASP A 119 -2.89 28.93 9.72
CA ASP A 119 -2.39 30.12 9.03
C ASP A 119 -0.93 30.40 9.41
N THR A 120 -0.03 29.50 8.97
CA THR A 120 1.42 29.65 9.12
C THR A 120 2.11 29.49 7.77
N GLU A 121 3.29 30.07 7.63
CA GLU A 121 4.06 30.02 6.38
C GLU A 121 4.41 28.57 5.97
N ASP A 122 4.86 27.74 6.92
CA ASP A 122 5.22 26.36 6.65
C ASP A 122 4.00 25.53 6.21
N GLU A 123 2.85 25.66 6.90
CA GLU A 123 1.64 24.90 6.55
C GLU A 123 1.03 25.38 5.21
N ALA A 124 1.04 26.69 4.95
CA ALA A 124 0.62 27.24 3.65
C ALA A 124 1.47 26.70 2.50
N LYS A 125 2.79 26.61 2.67
CA LYS A 125 3.71 26.01 1.68
C LYS A 125 3.44 24.52 1.49
N VAL A 126 3.19 23.76 2.56
CA VAL A 126 2.81 22.34 2.45
C VAL A 126 1.57 22.17 1.58
N ARG A 127 0.50 22.93 1.85
CA ARG A 127 -0.74 22.89 1.06
C ARG A 127 -0.49 23.21 -0.41
N ALA A 128 0.26 24.28 -0.70
CA ALA A 128 0.55 24.71 -2.06
C ALA A 128 1.39 23.68 -2.84
N LEU A 129 2.45 23.14 -2.22
CA LEU A 129 3.33 22.16 -2.87
C LEU A 129 2.61 20.83 -3.14
N ALA A 130 1.86 20.31 -2.15
CA ALA A 130 1.09 19.09 -2.31
C ALA A 130 0.04 19.21 -3.41
N LYS A 131 -0.67 20.34 -3.47
CA LYS A 131 -1.62 20.65 -4.55
C LYS A 131 -0.92 20.65 -5.91
N SER A 132 0.15 21.42 -6.06
CA SER A 132 0.92 21.49 -7.32
C SER A 132 1.48 20.13 -7.75
N LEU A 133 1.94 19.31 -6.80
CA LEU A 133 2.46 17.97 -7.07
C LEU A 133 1.39 17.03 -7.63
N TYR A 134 0.16 17.13 -7.13
CA TYR A 134 -0.97 16.33 -7.60
C TYR A 134 -1.56 16.85 -8.92
N GLU A 135 -1.72 18.18 -9.05
CA GLU A 135 -2.34 18.79 -10.23
C GLU A 135 -1.47 18.72 -11.49
N ARG A 136 -0.16 18.54 -11.37
CA ARG A 136 0.71 18.39 -12.56
C ARG A 136 0.61 17.02 -13.25
N VAL A 137 -0.11 16.07 -12.66
CA VAL A 137 -0.16 14.67 -13.11
C VAL A 137 -1.11 14.52 -14.28
N ASP A 138 -0.60 14.03 -15.41
CA ASP A 138 -1.38 13.78 -16.62
C ASP A 138 -2.00 12.37 -16.61
N TRP A 139 -3.08 12.17 -15.84
CA TRP A 139 -3.74 10.86 -15.72
C TRP A 139 -4.26 10.35 -17.05
N ASN A 140 -4.63 11.26 -17.95
CA ASN A 140 -5.08 10.92 -19.29
C ASN A 140 -3.94 10.29 -20.13
N TRP A 141 -2.72 10.83 -20.05
CA TRP A 141 -1.54 10.25 -20.69
C TRP A 141 -1.28 8.82 -20.21
N ALA A 142 -1.41 8.55 -18.91
CA ALA A 142 -1.16 7.22 -18.33
C ALA A 142 -2.14 6.13 -18.81
N ARG A 143 -3.20 6.50 -19.54
CA ARG A 143 -4.09 5.55 -20.19
C ARG A 143 -3.57 5.00 -21.50
N ASP A 144 -2.50 5.55 -22.09
CA ASP A 144 -1.99 5.07 -23.38
C ASP A 144 -3.12 4.85 -24.42
N HIS A 145 -3.98 5.86 -24.59
CA HIS A 145 -5.16 5.86 -25.47
C HIS A 145 -6.26 4.81 -25.16
N GLY A 146 -6.10 3.97 -24.14
CA GLY A 146 -7.09 2.97 -23.73
C GLY A 146 -8.07 3.46 -22.67
N ALA A 147 -8.99 2.57 -22.26
CA ALA A 147 -9.97 2.89 -21.22
C ALA A 147 -9.35 2.80 -19.80
N THR A 148 -8.45 1.85 -19.57
CA THR A 148 -7.79 1.62 -18.27
C THR A 148 -6.40 2.24 -18.21
N LEU A 149 -5.96 2.57 -17.00
CA LEU A 149 -4.59 2.99 -16.73
C LEU A 149 -3.60 1.84 -16.96
N THR A 150 -2.42 2.17 -17.46
CA THR A 150 -1.29 1.22 -17.53
C THR A 150 -0.63 1.10 -16.16
N HIS A 151 0.06 -0.02 -15.91
CA HIS A 151 0.86 -0.17 -14.69
C HIS A 151 2.04 0.81 -14.66
N GLY A 152 2.53 1.22 -15.84
CA GLY A 152 3.69 2.08 -15.91
C GLY A 152 4.25 2.32 -17.30
N TRP A 153 5.39 3.00 -17.33
CA TRP A 153 6.07 3.41 -18.56
C TRP A 153 7.60 3.38 -18.36
N ARG A 154 8.35 3.16 -19.44
CA ARG A 154 9.82 3.20 -19.45
C ARG A 154 10.32 4.03 -20.64
N PRO A 155 11.32 4.91 -20.45
CA PRO A 155 12.01 5.60 -21.53
C PRO A 155 12.46 4.67 -22.66
N GLU A 156 12.89 3.47 -22.29
CA GLU A 156 13.49 2.51 -23.20
C GLU A 156 12.46 1.80 -24.09
N SER A 157 11.23 1.63 -23.62
CA SER A 157 10.26 0.71 -24.25
C SER A 157 8.83 1.24 -24.35
N GLY A 158 8.54 2.44 -23.84
CA GLY A 158 7.18 2.96 -23.78
C GLY A 158 6.38 2.36 -22.62
N PHE A 159 5.05 2.32 -22.78
CA PHE A 159 4.15 1.77 -21.77
C PHE A 159 4.35 0.27 -21.59
N ILE A 160 4.31 -0.20 -20.33
CA ILE A 160 4.33 -1.64 -20.06
C ILE A 160 2.97 -2.25 -20.41
N PRO A 161 2.92 -3.52 -20.87
CA PRO A 161 1.71 -4.11 -21.42
C PRO A 161 0.60 -4.36 -20.38
N TYR A 162 0.93 -4.34 -19.09
CA TYR A 162 0.00 -4.59 -18.00
C TYR A 162 -0.88 -3.37 -17.71
N ARG A 163 -2.17 -3.61 -17.48
CA ARG A 163 -3.18 -2.58 -17.25
C ARG A 163 -3.99 -2.91 -16.01
N TRP A 164 -4.34 -1.89 -15.25
CA TRP A 164 -5.13 -2.02 -14.03
C TRP A 164 -6.57 -2.40 -14.37
N ARG A 165 -6.96 -3.60 -13.94
CA ARG A 165 -8.26 -4.23 -14.18
C ARG A 165 -8.62 -4.98 -12.90
N GLY A 166 -9.44 -4.35 -12.06
CA GLY A 166 -9.64 -4.84 -10.71
C GLY A 166 -10.43 -6.15 -10.65
N TYR A 167 -10.64 -6.75 -9.48
CA TYR A 167 -10.33 -6.16 -8.18
C TYR A 167 -8.87 -6.37 -7.77
N ASP A 168 -8.18 -5.26 -7.52
CA ASP A 168 -6.76 -5.15 -7.17
C ASP A 168 -6.56 -3.92 -6.25
N GLU A 169 -5.31 -3.53 -5.99
CA GLU A 169 -4.97 -2.35 -5.17
C GLU A 169 -5.27 -0.99 -5.83
N GLY A 170 -5.66 -0.98 -7.11
CA GLY A 170 -5.79 0.20 -7.97
C GLY A 170 -6.99 1.10 -7.69
N LEU A 171 -7.86 0.78 -6.72
CA LEU A 171 -9.07 1.57 -6.45
C LEU A 171 -8.73 3.05 -6.15
N LEU A 172 -7.78 3.32 -5.24
CA LEU A 172 -7.30 4.67 -4.93
C LEU A 172 -6.70 5.37 -6.15
N LEU A 173 -5.98 4.65 -6.99
CA LEU A 173 -5.38 5.16 -8.22
C LEU A 173 -6.46 5.73 -9.16
N TYR A 174 -7.55 4.99 -9.39
CA TYR A 174 -8.66 5.51 -10.19
C TYR A 174 -9.40 6.66 -9.52
N ILE A 175 -9.64 6.60 -8.21
CA ILE A 175 -10.29 7.71 -7.48
C ILE A 175 -9.47 8.99 -7.61
N LEU A 176 -8.15 8.94 -7.40
CA LEU A 176 -7.29 10.11 -7.58
C LEU A 176 -7.23 10.57 -9.04
N GLY A 177 -7.21 9.67 -10.02
CA GLY A 177 -7.23 10.05 -11.43
C GLY A 177 -8.52 10.74 -11.86
N LEU A 178 -9.67 10.27 -11.39
CA LEU A 178 -10.97 10.91 -11.63
C LEU A 178 -11.11 12.23 -10.88
N GLY A 179 -10.49 12.33 -9.70
CA GLY A 179 -10.49 13.51 -8.83
C GLY A 179 -9.68 14.69 -9.34
N SER A 180 -8.85 14.49 -10.37
CA SER A 180 -7.91 15.53 -10.80
C SER A 180 -8.64 16.72 -11.43
N PRO A 181 -8.27 17.96 -11.07
CA PRO A 181 -8.89 19.15 -11.65
C PRO A 181 -8.26 19.58 -12.98
N SER A 182 -7.09 19.03 -13.36
CA SER A 182 -6.29 19.46 -14.51
C SER A 182 -6.34 18.46 -15.67
N HIS A 183 -5.93 17.22 -15.42
CA HIS A 183 -5.83 16.16 -16.42
C HIS A 183 -6.59 14.90 -15.96
N PRO A 184 -7.90 14.98 -15.70
CA PRO A 184 -8.65 13.87 -15.14
C PRO A 184 -8.75 12.66 -16.07
N LEU A 185 -8.91 11.49 -15.46
CA LEU A 185 -9.48 10.34 -16.16
C LEU A 185 -10.93 10.64 -16.55
N PRO A 186 -11.37 10.16 -17.72
CA PRO A 186 -12.78 10.23 -18.05
C PRO A 186 -13.56 9.16 -17.25
N PRO A 187 -14.84 9.38 -16.90
CA PRO A 187 -15.61 8.46 -16.04
C PRO A 187 -15.66 7.00 -16.53
N GLU A 188 -15.64 6.76 -17.84
CA GLU A 188 -15.61 5.41 -18.42
C GLU A 188 -14.38 4.59 -18.01
N SER A 189 -13.29 5.24 -17.61
CA SER A 189 -12.11 4.55 -17.09
C SER A 189 -12.40 3.75 -15.83
N PHE A 190 -13.29 4.25 -14.95
CA PHE A 190 -13.69 3.51 -13.77
C PHE A 190 -14.56 2.31 -14.12
N THR A 191 -15.51 2.50 -15.04
CA THR A 191 -16.33 1.40 -15.56
C THR A 191 -15.44 0.27 -16.09
N ALA A 192 -14.47 0.60 -16.95
CA ALA A 192 -13.53 -0.36 -17.52
C ALA A 192 -12.64 -1.05 -16.46
N TYR A 193 -12.25 -0.32 -15.41
CA TYR A 193 -11.51 -0.90 -14.28
C TYR A 193 -12.33 -1.97 -13.54
N THR A 194 -13.62 -1.72 -13.34
CA THR A 194 -14.52 -2.63 -12.61
C THR A 194 -15.02 -3.83 -13.43
N GLU A 195 -14.75 -3.89 -14.74
CA GLU A 195 -15.27 -4.95 -15.62
C GLU A 195 -14.80 -6.36 -15.26
N SER A 196 -13.61 -6.49 -14.67
CA SER A 196 -13.02 -7.78 -14.29
C SER A 196 -13.31 -8.17 -12.84
N TYR A 197 -14.20 -7.43 -12.16
CA TYR A 197 -14.62 -7.77 -10.80
C TYR A 197 -15.29 -9.14 -10.76
N GLU A 198 -14.83 -9.98 -9.84
CA GLU A 198 -15.41 -11.31 -9.60
C GLU A 198 -16.00 -11.40 -8.20
N TRP A 199 -17.33 -11.48 -8.12
CA TRP A 199 -18.04 -11.83 -6.89
C TRP A 199 -18.01 -13.34 -6.69
N ARG A 200 -17.55 -13.80 -5.52
CA ARG A 200 -17.40 -15.22 -5.20
C ARG A 200 -18.00 -15.55 -3.84
N ASN A 201 -18.40 -16.81 -3.64
CA ASN A 201 -18.67 -17.36 -2.32
C ASN A 201 -17.51 -18.27 -1.92
N ILE A 202 -16.73 -17.86 -0.92
CA ILE A 202 -15.56 -18.60 -0.43
C ILE A 202 -15.76 -18.89 1.05
N PHE A 203 -15.77 -20.18 1.42
CA PHE A 203 -15.98 -20.64 2.79
C PHE A 203 -17.26 -20.08 3.44
N GLY A 204 -18.34 -19.92 2.66
CA GLY A 204 -19.63 -19.39 3.12
C GLY A 204 -19.68 -17.87 3.21
N ARG A 205 -18.71 -17.15 2.64
CA ARG A 205 -18.66 -15.67 2.61
C ARG A 205 -18.70 -15.18 1.18
N GLU A 206 -19.64 -14.28 0.91
CA GLU A 206 -19.75 -13.60 -0.37
C GLU A 206 -18.85 -12.35 -0.41
N LEU A 207 -17.97 -12.25 -1.39
CA LEU A 207 -17.03 -11.14 -1.52
C LEU A 207 -16.60 -10.91 -2.97
N LEU A 208 -16.27 -9.66 -3.29
CA LEU A 208 -15.46 -9.28 -4.43
C LEU A 208 -14.04 -9.79 -4.17
N TYR A 209 -13.62 -10.79 -4.94
CA TYR A 209 -12.41 -11.55 -4.66
C TYR A 209 -11.16 -10.92 -5.26
N SER A 210 -10.10 -10.92 -4.45
CA SER A 210 -8.70 -10.80 -4.89
C SER A 210 -7.84 -11.59 -3.91
N GLY A 211 -6.84 -12.32 -4.43
CA GLY A 211 -6.09 -13.31 -3.67
C GLY A 211 -5.18 -12.70 -2.59
N PRO A 212 -4.25 -11.80 -2.96
CA PRO A 212 -3.40 -11.11 -1.99
C PRO A 212 -4.19 -10.15 -1.12
N LEU A 213 -4.05 -10.24 0.21
CA LEU A 213 -4.90 -9.47 1.13
C LEU A 213 -4.65 -7.95 1.08
N PHE A 214 -3.48 -7.49 0.67
CA PHE A 214 -3.20 -6.04 0.57
C PHE A 214 -4.14 -5.29 -0.40
N THR A 215 -4.65 -5.97 -1.42
CA THR A 215 -5.59 -5.39 -2.41
C THR A 215 -6.88 -4.90 -1.74
N HIS A 216 -7.27 -5.56 -0.63
CA HIS A 216 -8.42 -5.19 0.21
C HIS A 216 -8.09 -4.13 1.27
N GLN A 217 -6.87 -3.57 1.29
CA GLN A 217 -6.38 -2.76 2.40
C GLN A 217 -5.73 -1.45 1.97
N LEU A 218 -4.92 -1.45 0.91
CA LEU A 218 -4.10 -0.27 0.59
C LEU A 218 -4.95 0.95 0.26
N SER A 219 -6.02 0.79 -0.52
CA SER A 219 -6.94 1.91 -0.80
C SER A 219 -7.69 2.37 0.46
N HIS A 220 -8.02 1.44 1.36
CA HIS A 220 -8.71 1.71 2.62
C HIS A 220 -7.86 2.45 3.66
N MET A 221 -6.54 2.56 3.46
CA MET A 221 -5.71 3.38 4.34
C MET A 221 -6.17 4.85 4.29
N TRP A 222 -6.46 5.35 3.09
CA TRP A 222 -6.87 6.73 2.87
C TRP A 222 -8.38 6.90 2.78
N ILE A 223 -9.08 5.97 2.13
CA ILE A 223 -10.51 6.12 1.87
C ILE A 223 -11.30 5.29 2.87
N ASP A 224 -12.22 5.95 3.56
CA ASP A 224 -13.21 5.25 4.37
C ASP A 224 -14.34 4.73 3.48
N PHE A 225 -14.35 3.43 3.23
CA PHE A 225 -15.37 2.82 2.38
C PHE A 225 -16.65 2.41 3.11
N ARG A 226 -16.79 2.69 4.41
CA ARG A 226 -18.02 2.38 5.15
C ARG A 226 -19.19 3.13 4.56
N GLU A 227 -20.24 2.39 4.22
CA GLU A 227 -21.54 2.91 3.77
C GLU A 227 -21.51 3.71 2.46
N ILE A 228 -20.36 3.83 1.79
CA ILE A 228 -20.25 4.35 0.43
C ILE A 228 -20.14 3.21 -0.56
N ARG A 229 -20.94 3.25 -1.62
CA ARG A 229 -21.03 2.15 -2.59
C ARG A 229 -21.00 2.69 -4.00
N ASP A 230 -20.19 2.10 -4.86
CA ASP A 230 -20.24 2.31 -6.31
C ASP A 230 -21.38 1.49 -6.95
N LYS A 231 -21.45 1.45 -8.29
CA LYS A 231 -22.50 0.69 -8.98
C LYS A 231 -22.40 -0.81 -8.70
N PHE A 232 -21.20 -1.38 -8.72
CA PHE A 232 -21.02 -2.82 -8.54
C PHE A 232 -21.43 -3.25 -7.12
N MET A 233 -20.92 -2.57 -6.10
CA MET A 233 -21.16 -2.93 -4.70
C MET A 233 -22.63 -2.74 -4.29
N ARG A 234 -23.34 -1.76 -4.85
CA ARG A 234 -24.81 -1.64 -4.69
C ARG A 234 -25.56 -2.86 -5.22
N GLY A 235 -25.11 -3.46 -6.32
CA GLY A 235 -25.72 -4.67 -6.89
C GLY A 235 -25.60 -5.90 -5.98
N HIS A 236 -24.66 -5.89 -5.05
CA HIS A 236 -24.41 -6.96 -4.08
C HIS A 236 -24.82 -6.60 -2.64
N ASP A 237 -25.51 -5.47 -2.44
CA ASP A 237 -25.85 -4.91 -1.12
C ASP A 237 -24.67 -4.88 -0.14
N SER A 238 -23.48 -4.56 -0.65
CA SER A 238 -22.23 -4.54 0.11
C SER A 238 -21.51 -3.20 -0.06
N ASP A 239 -20.48 -2.96 0.74
CA ASP A 239 -19.51 -1.88 0.55
C ASP A 239 -18.08 -2.45 0.62
N TYR A 240 -17.09 -1.69 0.17
CA TYR A 240 -15.71 -2.20 0.15
C TYR A 240 -15.16 -2.44 1.56
N PHE A 241 -15.70 -1.82 2.61
CA PHE A 241 -15.27 -2.08 3.99
C PHE A 241 -15.74 -3.47 4.47
N GLN A 242 -17.02 -3.80 4.25
CA GLN A 242 -17.57 -5.13 4.52
C GLN A 242 -16.89 -6.20 3.65
N ASN A 243 -16.57 -5.87 2.39
CA ASN A 243 -15.80 -6.74 1.53
C ASN A 243 -14.43 -7.11 2.12
N SER A 244 -13.68 -6.12 2.59
CA SER A 244 -12.37 -6.34 3.24
C SER A 244 -12.47 -7.13 4.53
N ARG A 245 -13.58 -6.97 5.28
CA ARG A 245 -13.89 -7.83 6.44
C ARG A 245 -14.09 -9.29 6.01
N HIS A 246 -14.86 -9.53 4.96
CA HIS A 246 -15.05 -10.89 4.43
C HIS A 246 -13.73 -11.50 3.92
N ALA A 247 -12.93 -10.74 3.17
CA ALA A 247 -11.61 -11.18 2.71
C ALA A 247 -10.67 -11.55 3.87
N THR A 248 -10.68 -10.77 4.95
CA THR A 248 -9.90 -11.03 6.16
C THR A 248 -10.29 -12.37 6.79
N PHE A 249 -11.59 -12.66 6.91
CA PHE A 249 -12.04 -13.95 7.42
C PHE A 249 -11.76 -15.11 6.45
N VAL A 250 -11.83 -14.90 5.14
CA VAL A 250 -11.47 -15.92 4.14
C VAL A 250 -10.00 -16.31 4.28
N GLN A 251 -9.11 -15.34 4.50
CA GLN A 251 -7.69 -15.57 4.71
C GLN A 251 -7.39 -16.39 5.98
N GLN A 252 -8.00 -16.05 7.12
CA GLN A 252 -7.90 -16.86 8.32
C GLN A 252 -8.50 -18.26 8.11
N GLY A 253 -9.67 -18.34 7.46
CA GLY A 253 -10.34 -19.60 7.15
C GLY A 253 -9.53 -20.53 6.26
N TYR A 254 -8.73 -19.99 5.33
CA TYR A 254 -7.78 -20.75 4.54
C TYR A 254 -6.64 -21.30 5.41
N ALA A 255 -6.05 -20.46 6.27
CA ALA A 255 -4.96 -20.88 7.15
C ALA A 255 -5.40 -21.97 8.15
N ILE A 256 -6.64 -21.92 8.67
CA ILE A 256 -7.21 -22.97 9.52
C ILE A 256 -7.33 -24.30 8.76
N ARG A 257 -7.74 -24.25 7.49
CA ARG A 257 -7.87 -25.43 6.64
C ARG A 257 -6.52 -26.01 6.22
N ASN A 258 -5.53 -25.14 6.01
CA ASN A 258 -4.15 -25.48 5.67
C ASN A 258 -4.04 -26.61 4.62
N PRO A 259 -4.60 -26.43 3.41
CA PRO A 259 -4.71 -27.52 2.43
C PRO A 259 -3.35 -28.07 1.98
N LEU A 260 -2.29 -27.28 2.11
CA LEU A 260 -0.92 -27.65 1.78
C LEU A 260 -0.11 -28.14 3.00
N ASN A 261 -0.72 -28.24 4.19
CA ASN A 261 -0.07 -28.71 5.41
C ASN A 261 1.23 -27.95 5.74
N PHE A 262 1.25 -26.62 5.57
CA PHE A 262 2.38 -25.79 5.99
C PHE A 262 2.44 -25.69 7.51
N LYS A 263 3.66 -25.65 8.06
CA LYS A 263 3.88 -25.57 9.49
C LYS A 263 3.44 -24.20 10.00
N GLY A 264 2.72 -24.20 11.11
CA GLY A 264 2.31 -22.98 11.80
C GLY A 264 0.99 -22.38 11.34
N TYR A 265 0.52 -22.64 10.12
CA TYR A 265 -0.76 -22.13 9.62
C TYR A 265 -1.90 -22.52 10.57
N GLY A 266 -2.80 -21.57 10.84
CA GLY A 266 -3.94 -21.82 11.68
C GLY A 266 -4.69 -20.55 12.10
N GLU A 267 -5.58 -20.70 13.08
CA GLU A 267 -6.44 -19.63 13.57
C GLU A 267 -5.68 -18.36 13.97
N HIS A 268 -4.47 -18.52 14.53
CA HIS A 268 -3.63 -17.42 15.02
C HIS A 268 -2.33 -17.25 14.21
N CYS A 269 -2.26 -17.79 13.00
CA CYS A 269 -1.10 -17.67 12.13
C CYS A 269 -1.55 -17.73 10.67
N TRP A 270 -1.80 -16.55 10.09
CA TRP A 270 -2.34 -16.34 8.76
C TRP A 270 -1.89 -14.97 8.23
N GLY A 271 -2.12 -14.68 6.96
CA GLY A 271 -1.81 -13.39 6.33
C GLY A 271 -0.99 -13.58 5.06
N PHE A 272 -1.68 -13.72 3.92
CA PHE A 272 -1.09 -14.04 2.62
C PHE A 272 -1.18 -12.82 1.70
N THR A 273 -0.02 -12.31 1.32
CA THR A 273 0.11 -11.02 0.63
C THR A 273 1.44 -10.91 -0.12
N ALA A 274 1.64 -9.83 -0.86
CA ALA A 274 2.95 -9.47 -1.39
C ALA A 274 3.96 -9.24 -0.26
N SER A 275 5.03 -10.02 -0.27
CA SER A 275 6.16 -9.89 0.65
C SER A 275 7.37 -10.62 0.09
N ASP A 276 8.54 -10.38 0.69
CA ASP A 276 9.69 -11.26 0.49
C ASP A 276 9.41 -12.68 1.04
N GLY A 277 10.27 -13.60 0.65
CA GLY A 277 10.22 -14.99 1.07
C GLY A 277 11.61 -15.64 1.04
N PRO A 278 11.70 -16.95 1.32
CA PRO A 278 12.98 -17.66 1.41
C PRO A 278 13.82 -17.69 0.11
N GLY A 279 13.25 -17.29 -1.02
CA GLY A 279 13.89 -17.25 -2.33
C GLY A 279 13.33 -18.29 -3.29
N TRP A 280 13.68 -18.18 -4.58
CA TRP A 280 13.26 -19.11 -5.64
C TRP A 280 13.97 -20.47 -5.52
N ILE A 281 13.49 -21.34 -4.63
CA ILE A 281 14.13 -22.61 -4.31
C ILE A 281 13.12 -23.74 -4.13
N LYS A 282 13.50 -24.94 -4.60
CA LYS A 282 12.76 -26.18 -4.32
C LYS A 282 13.50 -26.98 -3.26
N ARG A 283 12.77 -27.51 -2.28
CA ARG A 283 13.31 -28.37 -1.22
C ARG A 283 12.33 -29.49 -0.88
N ASN A 284 12.86 -30.68 -0.65
CA ASN A 284 12.09 -31.74 -0.01
C ASN A 284 12.08 -31.49 1.51
N ILE A 285 10.90 -31.34 2.10
CA ILE A 285 10.71 -31.11 3.54
C ILE A 285 9.70 -32.13 4.03
N ASP A 286 10.11 -32.98 4.97
CA ASP A 286 9.31 -34.07 5.53
C ASP A 286 8.69 -34.98 4.45
N GLY A 287 9.47 -35.27 3.39
CA GLY A 287 9.03 -36.12 2.28
C GLY A 287 8.16 -35.43 1.23
N VAL A 288 7.88 -34.13 1.39
CA VAL A 288 7.08 -33.34 0.44
C VAL A 288 7.97 -32.34 -0.30
N ASP A 289 7.93 -32.36 -1.63
CA ASP A 289 8.59 -31.34 -2.45
C ASP A 289 7.85 -30.01 -2.32
N ARG A 290 8.56 -28.99 -1.84
CA ARG A 290 8.07 -27.63 -1.63
C ARG A 290 8.80 -26.68 -2.57
N GLU A 291 8.04 -25.77 -3.17
CA GLU A 291 8.57 -24.62 -3.90
C GLU A 291 8.39 -23.38 -3.05
N PHE A 292 9.46 -22.60 -2.92
CA PHE A 292 9.48 -21.33 -2.22
C PHE A 292 9.75 -20.20 -3.21
N PHE A 293 9.26 -19.03 -2.86
CA PHE A 293 9.39 -17.83 -3.68
C PHE A 293 10.21 -16.76 -2.96
N ASP A 294 10.79 -15.85 -3.75
CA ASP A 294 11.30 -14.58 -3.23
C ASP A 294 10.13 -13.60 -3.05
N TYR A 295 10.30 -12.33 -3.42
CA TYR A 295 9.24 -11.34 -3.45
C TYR A 295 8.18 -11.68 -4.50
N VAL A 296 6.98 -12.03 -4.05
CA VAL A 296 5.83 -12.35 -4.91
C VAL A 296 4.52 -11.98 -4.21
N ALA A 297 3.49 -11.65 -4.99
CA ALA A 297 2.13 -11.42 -4.52
C ALA A 297 1.46 -12.74 -4.11
N ARG A 298 1.75 -13.22 -2.88
CA ARG A 298 1.08 -14.40 -2.31
C ARG A 298 -0.39 -14.09 -2.07
N GLY A 299 -1.24 -15.09 -2.17
CA GLY A 299 -2.67 -14.91 -2.02
C GLY A 299 -3.41 -16.19 -1.72
N ALA A 300 -4.54 -16.08 -1.03
CA ALA A 300 -5.35 -17.21 -0.63
C ALA A 300 -6.83 -16.97 -0.97
N PRO A 301 -7.60 -18.03 -1.32
CA PRO A 301 -7.17 -19.43 -1.40
C PRO A 301 -6.65 -19.85 -2.79
N TYR A 302 -6.66 -18.95 -3.78
CA TYR A 302 -6.34 -19.28 -5.19
C TYR A 302 -5.13 -18.51 -5.73
N GLY A 303 -4.16 -18.16 -4.89
CA GLY A 303 -2.91 -17.49 -5.28
C GLY A 303 -1.67 -18.33 -4.95
N PRO A 304 -0.47 -17.79 -5.21
CA PRO A 304 0.77 -18.43 -4.77
C PRO A 304 0.78 -18.57 -3.24
N ASP A 305 1.09 -19.78 -2.78
CA ASP A 305 1.24 -20.14 -1.37
C ASP A 305 2.43 -21.09 -1.20
N ASP A 306 3.45 -20.62 -0.47
CA ASP A 306 4.68 -21.36 -0.15
C ASP A 306 4.88 -21.53 1.36
N GLY A 307 3.86 -21.29 2.19
CA GLY A 307 3.97 -21.35 3.64
C GLY A 307 4.47 -20.06 4.29
N THR A 308 4.70 -18.99 3.53
CA THR A 308 5.12 -17.69 4.06
C THR A 308 3.93 -16.89 4.57
N VAL A 309 4.07 -16.28 5.76
CA VAL A 309 3.06 -15.46 6.43
C VAL A 309 3.62 -14.07 6.67
N SER A 310 2.78 -13.04 6.48
CA SER A 310 3.17 -11.64 6.60
C SER A 310 2.42 -10.94 7.73
N PRO A 311 3.06 -10.68 8.89
CA PRO A 311 2.37 -10.06 10.04
C PRO A 311 1.72 -8.71 9.75
N TRP A 312 2.32 -7.91 8.87
CA TRP A 312 1.87 -6.54 8.60
C TRP A 312 0.45 -6.52 8.00
N VAL A 313 0.10 -7.49 7.15
CA VAL A 313 -1.21 -7.55 6.49
C VAL A 313 -2.31 -7.93 7.48
N VAL A 314 -1.98 -8.74 8.49
CA VAL A 314 -2.91 -9.03 9.59
C VAL A 314 -3.16 -7.78 10.42
N VAL A 315 -2.10 -7.04 10.76
CA VAL A 315 -2.23 -5.78 11.50
C VAL A 315 -3.03 -4.74 10.70
N ALA A 316 -2.81 -4.66 9.39
CA ALA A 316 -3.57 -3.78 8.50
C ALA A 316 -5.07 -4.12 8.41
N SER A 317 -5.44 -5.36 8.77
CA SER A 317 -6.84 -5.78 8.86
C SER A 317 -7.55 -5.39 10.17
N LEU A 318 -6.85 -4.72 11.10
CA LEU A 318 -7.40 -4.40 12.43
C LEU A 318 -8.73 -3.63 12.39
N PRO A 319 -8.95 -2.64 11.50
CA PRO A 319 -10.25 -1.99 11.44
C PRO A 319 -11.41 -2.88 10.97
N PHE A 320 -11.12 -3.93 10.20
CA PHE A 320 -12.16 -4.75 9.56
C PHE A 320 -12.62 -5.90 10.46
N ALA A 321 -11.69 -6.58 11.14
CA ALA A 321 -11.98 -7.77 11.93
C ALA A 321 -11.09 -7.85 13.20
N PRO A 322 -11.20 -6.89 14.13
CA PRO A 322 -10.36 -6.85 15.33
C PRO A 322 -10.45 -8.14 16.17
N GLU A 323 -11.59 -8.83 16.14
CA GLU A 323 -11.84 -10.07 16.88
C GLU A 323 -10.93 -11.23 16.48
N ILE A 324 -10.46 -11.29 15.23
CA ILE A 324 -9.51 -12.31 14.76
C ILE A 324 -8.09 -11.75 14.62
N VAL A 325 -7.96 -10.45 14.40
CA VAL A 325 -6.66 -9.78 14.26
C VAL A 325 -5.94 -9.68 15.59
N ILE A 326 -6.61 -9.22 16.67
CA ILE A 326 -5.96 -9.01 17.96
C ILE A 326 -5.37 -10.31 18.54
N PRO A 327 -6.08 -11.46 18.56
CA PRO A 327 -5.50 -12.72 19.00
C PRO A 327 -4.30 -13.16 18.14
N THR A 328 -4.37 -13.02 16.81
CA THR A 328 -3.25 -13.35 15.91
C THR A 328 -2.03 -12.48 16.15
N VAL A 329 -2.20 -11.17 16.31
CA VAL A 329 -1.09 -10.25 16.61
C VAL A 329 -0.45 -10.57 17.97
N ARG A 330 -1.25 -10.95 18.97
CA ARG A 330 -0.73 -11.44 20.27
C ARG A 330 0.06 -12.73 20.12
N ASN A 331 -0.35 -13.63 19.23
CA ASN A 331 0.42 -14.83 18.91
C ASN A 331 1.76 -14.47 18.25
N PHE A 332 1.75 -13.62 17.22
CA PHE A 332 2.97 -13.12 16.57
C PHE A 332 3.94 -12.47 17.57
N ALA A 333 3.44 -11.70 18.54
CA ALA A 333 4.26 -11.07 19.58
C ALA A 333 4.97 -12.08 20.52
N ARG A 334 4.46 -13.32 20.63
CA ARG A 334 5.08 -14.41 21.41
C ARG A 334 6.07 -15.23 20.58
N MET A 335 6.03 -15.10 19.26
CA MET A 335 6.90 -15.82 18.33
C MET A 335 8.23 -15.08 18.13
N LYS A 336 9.29 -15.82 17.79
CA LYS A 336 10.61 -15.26 17.45
C LYS A 336 10.62 -14.72 16.01
N LEU A 337 9.87 -13.65 15.74
CA LEU A 337 9.71 -13.06 14.39
C LEU A 337 10.65 -11.87 14.12
N GLY A 338 11.77 -11.78 14.84
CA GLY A 338 12.75 -10.71 14.64
C GLY A 338 12.19 -9.30 14.91
N MET A 339 11.16 -9.18 15.76
CA MET A 339 10.56 -7.90 16.11
C MET A 339 11.60 -6.98 16.76
N THR A 340 11.72 -5.75 16.27
CA THR A 340 12.64 -4.75 16.84
C THR A 340 11.87 -3.59 17.45
N ARG A 341 12.45 -2.92 18.45
CA ARG A 341 11.91 -1.67 19.01
C ARG A 341 11.71 -0.59 17.93
N LEU A 342 12.57 -0.58 16.91
CA LEU A 342 12.55 0.44 15.87
C LEU A 342 11.40 0.22 14.88
N TYR A 343 11.24 -0.99 14.36
CA TYR A 343 10.40 -1.23 13.17
C TYR A 343 9.29 -2.26 13.38
N GLY A 344 9.12 -2.77 14.60
CA GLY A 344 8.12 -3.80 14.88
C GLY A 344 8.46 -5.12 14.18
N PHE A 345 7.43 -5.88 13.81
CA PHE A 345 7.58 -7.18 13.17
C PHE A 345 8.38 -7.09 11.86
N ARG A 346 9.15 -8.13 11.56
CA ARG A 346 9.63 -8.36 10.21
C ARG A 346 8.44 -8.57 9.26
N PRO A 347 8.60 -8.21 7.97
CA PRO A 347 7.51 -8.19 7.01
C PRO A 347 6.92 -9.58 6.76
N SER A 348 7.73 -10.64 6.87
CA SER A 348 7.31 -12.00 6.63
C SER A 348 8.18 -13.04 7.35
N PHE A 349 7.66 -14.26 7.48
CA PHE A 349 8.35 -15.43 7.98
C PHE A 349 7.77 -16.71 7.39
N ASN A 350 8.51 -17.81 7.43
CA ASN A 350 8.07 -19.11 6.92
C ASN A 350 8.56 -20.22 7.85
N GLN A 351 7.65 -20.80 8.65
CA GLN A 351 7.99 -21.84 9.62
C GLN A 351 8.27 -23.21 8.98
N THR A 352 7.77 -23.45 7.77
CA THR A 352 8.08 -24.68 7.01
C THR A 352 9.52 -24.65 6.50
N TYR A 353 10.03 -23.48 6.10
CA TYR A 353 11.41 -23.34 5.68
C TYR A 353 12.35 -23.40 6.87
N THR A 354 12.90 -24.59 7.15
CA THR A 354 13.88 -24.78 8.22
C THR A 354 15.24 -24.19 7.83
N THR A 355 15.89 -23.56 8.80
CA THR A 355 17.23 -22.96 8.68
C THR A 355 18.14 -23.49 9.79
N GLY A 356 19.46 -23.45 9.55
CA GLY A 356 20.49 -23.87 10.53
C GLY A 356 20.95 -25.32 10.31
N ASP A 357 22.15 -25.64 10.81
CA ASP A 357 22.80 -26.95 10.59
C ASP A 357 21.99 -28.13 11.19
N ASN A 358 21.16 -27.86 12.19
CA ASN A 358 20.30 -28.84 12.86
C ASN A 358 18.78 -28.59 12.66
N ASN A 359 18.38 -27.76 11.67
CA ASN A 359 16.97 -27.37 11.45
C ASN A 359 16.27 -26.76 12.68
N ASP A 360 17.01 -26.04 13.54
CA ASP A 360 16.50 -25.46 14.79
C ASP A 360 15.84 -24.08 14.61
N GLY A 361 15.99 -23.48 13.43
CA GLY A 361 15.39 -22.20 13.06
C GLY A 361 14.35 -22.30 11.95
N TRP A 362 13.69 -21.18 11.71
CA TRP A 362 12.85 -20.97 10.53
C TRP A 362 13.22 -19.65 9.86
N TRP A 363 12.86 -19.52 8.58
CA TRP A 363 13.12 -18.31 7.84
C TRP A 363 12.27 -17.13 8.36
N VAL A 364 12.94 -15.99 8.57
CA VAL A 364 12.35 -14.69 8.87
C VAL A 364 13.03 -13.68 7.96
N SER A 365 12.26 -12.76 7.37
CA SER A 365 12.81 -11.74 6.49
C SER A 365 14.01 -11.00 7.13
N PRO A 366 15.10 -10.78 6.36
CA PRO A 366 16.26 -10.03 6.84
C PRO A 366 16.05 -8.51 6.86
N TYR A 367 15.01 -8.00 6.22
CA TYR A 367 14.79 -6.55 6.02
C TYR A 367 13.44 -6.08 6.58
N HIS A 368 13.27 -4.77 6.69
CA HIS A 368 11.95 -4.13 6.82
C HIS A 368 11.73 -3.29 5.56
N PHE A 369 10.50 -3.24 5.06
CA PHE A 369 10.12 -2.50 3.86
C PHE A 369 9.26 -1.29 4.22
N GLY A 370 9.52 -0.16 3.56
CA GLY A 370 8.81 1.08 3.76
C GLY A 370 7.34 1.00 3.36
N ILE A 371 6.99 0.19 2.36
CA ILE A 371 5.60 0.03 1.92
C ILE A 371 4.76 -0.76 2.94
N ASP A 372 5.36 -1.71 3.68
CA ASP A 372 4.67 -2.54 4.68
C ASP A 372 4.42 -1.79 6.00
N GLN A 373 5.30 -0.84 6.33
CA GLN A 373 5.23 -0.07 7.59
C GLN A 373 4.06 0.92 7.60
N GLY A 374 3.63 1.38 6.43
CA GLY A 374 2.56 2.36 6.26
C GLY A 374 1.23 1.80 6.72
N PRO A 375 0.75 0.70 6.12
CA PRO A 375 -0.46 0.00 6.53
C PRO A 375 -0.52 -0.29 8.02
N VAL A 376 0.59 -0.74 8.61
CA VAL A 376 0.67 -0.99 10.07
C VAL A 376 0.34 0.26 10.87
N VAL A 377 0.97 1.39 10.58
CA VAL A 377 0.74 2.64 11.33
C VAL A 377 -0.65 3.20 11.06
N LEU A 378 -1.03 3.30 9.79
CA LEU A 378 -2.24 4.00 9.35
C LEU A 378 -3.50 3.24 9.74
N MET A 379 -3.52 1.91 9.60
CA MET A 379 -4.70 1.12 9.93
C MET A 379 -4.86 0.91 11.43
N ILE A 380 -3.77 0.87 12.22
CA ILE A 380 -3.88 0.98 13.68
C ILE A 380 -4.52 2.30 14.07
N GLU A 381 -4.09 3.41 13.47
CA GLU A 381 -4.64 4.72 13.81
C GLU A 381 -6.11 4.86 13.38
N ASN A 382 -6.45 4.42 12.17
CA ASN A 382 -7.84 4.39 11.70
C ASN A 382 -8.75 3.54 12.59
N TYR A 383 -8.26 2.38 13.06
CA TYR A 383 -9.01 1.57 14.05
C TYR A 383 -9.23 2.32 15.37
N ARG A 384 -8.21 3.03 15.86
CA ARG A 384 -8.26 3.69 17.18
C ARG A 384 -9.11 4.96 17.18
N THR A 385 -9.03 5.78 16.13
CA THR A 385 -9.58 7.14 16.13
C THR A 385 -10.26 7.51 14.81
N GLY A 386 -10.05 6.74 13.74
CA GLY A 386 -10.46 7.13 12.39
C GLY A 386 -9.73 8.36 11.85
N LEU A 387 -8.56 8.72 12.41
CA LEU A 387 -7.87 9.99 12.08
C LEU A 387 -7.69 10.20 10.58
N LEU A 388 -7.09 9.23 9.89
CA LEU A 388 -6.73 9.40 8.49
C LEU A 388 -7.98 9.45 7.61
N TRP A 389 -8.97 8.60 7.90
CA TRP A 389 -10.29 8.67 7.29
C TRP A 389 -10.95 10.04 7.46
N ASN A 390 -11.00 10.59 8.68
CA ASN A 390 -11.60 11.90 8.94
C ASN A 390 -10.90 13.04 8.19
N ILE A 391 -9.57 12.97 8.06
CA ILE A 391 -8.79 13.92 7.25
C ILE A 391 -9.21 13.78 5.77
N MET A 392 -9.18 12.56 5.23
CA MET A 392 -9.36 12.30 3.81
C MET A 392 -10.80 12.46 3.32
N ARG A 393 -11.81 12.33 4.19
CA ARG A 393 -13.20 12.69 3.87
C ARG A 393 -13.38 14.16 3.46
N ARG A 394 -12.47 15.04 3.87
CA ARG A 394 -12.45 16.47 3.52
C ARG A 394 -11.54 16.78 2.32
N CYS A 395 -10.87 15.77 1.77
CA CYS A 395 -9.96 15.95 0.64
C CYS A 395 -10.77 16.04 -0.67
N GLU A 396 -10.85 17.24 -1.24
CA GLU A 396 -11.65 17.52 -2.43
C GLU A 396 -11.34 16.57 -3.62
N PRO A 397 -10.08 16.31 -4.00
CA PRO A 397 -9.77 15.32 -5.03
C PRO A 397 -10.39 13.94 -4.80
N VAL A 398 -10.37 13.45 -3.56
CA VAL A 398 -10.95 12.15 -3.21
C VAL A 398 -12.47 12.18 -3.32
N VAL A 399 -13.11 13.22 -2.78
CA VAL A 399 -14.57 13.39 -2.85
C VAL A 399 -15.06 13.48 -4.29
N VAL A 400 -14.40 14.31 -5.11
CA VAL A 400 -14.73 14.48 -6.53
C VAL A 400 -14.51 13.16 -7.28
N GLY A 401 -13.39 12.47 -7.02
CA GLY A 401 -13.07 11.19 -7.62
C GLY A 401 -14.11 10.11 -7.31
N LEU A 402 -14.51 9.97 -6.05
CA LEU A 402 -15.55 9.03 -5.62
C LEU A 402 -16.88 9.31 -6.31
N ARG A 403 -17.33 10.57 -6.35
CA ARG A 403 -18.58 10.95 -7.03
C ARG A 403 -18.51 10.65 -8.53
N ARG A 404 -17.39 10.94 -9.18
CA ARG A 404 -17.18 10.64 -10.62
C ARG A 404 -17.09 9.14 -10.91
N ALA A 405 -16.61 8.34 -9.96
CA ALA A 405 -16.66 6.88 -9.99
C ALA A 405 -18.07 6.31 -9.69
N GLY A 406 -19.06 7.15 -9.40
CA GLY A 406 -20.43 6.73 -9.13
C GLY A 406 -20.65 6.17 -7.71
N PHE A 407 -19.76 6.48 -6.77
CA PHE A 407 -19.99 6.22 -5.35
C PHE A 407 -21.09 7.16 -4.80
N SER A 408 -21.87 6.64 -3.87
CA SER A 408 -22.89 7.39 -3.12
C SER A 408 -23.19 6.71 -1.78
N GLY A 409 -23.86 7.43 -0.87
CA GLY A 409 -24.23 6.94 0.46
C GLY A 409 -23.27 7.42 1.56
N GLY A 410 -23.50 6.96 2.79
CA GLY A 410 -22.60 7.18 3.93
C GLY A 410 -22.23 8.65 4.15
N TRP A 411 -20.93 8.93 4.17
CA TRP A 411 -20.35 10.25 4.44
C TRP A 411 -20.15 11.13 3.19
N LEU A 412 -20.34 10.58 1.99
CA LEU A 412 -20.05 11.23 0.70
C LEU A 412 -21.24 12.07 0.21
#